data_AF-A0A7J3WMQ0-F1
#
_entry.id   AF-A0A7J3WMQ0-F1
#
_cell.length_a   1.000
_cell.length_b   1.000
_cell.length_c   1.000
_cell.angle_alpha   90.00
_cell.angle_beta   90.00
_cell.angle_gamma   90.00
#
_symmetry.space_group_name_H-M   'P 1'
#
loop_
_entity.id
_entity.type
_entity.pdbx_description
1 polymer ?
#
loop_
_entity_poly.entity_id
_entity_poly.type
_entity_poly.pdbx_seq_one_letter_code
_entity_poly.pdbx_strand_id
1 'polypeptide(L)' 'YWVGETGQHKYYEVILVDPFHPVIVADPRINWICERQHTRRVFRGKTSSGARGRGLRTKGLGAEKVRPSLRSHHNRGN' A
#
# COMPACT_ATOMS: atom_id res chain seq x y z
N TYR A 1 -3.30 11.45 -1.34
CA TYR A 1 -3.84 11.92 -0.06
C TYR A 1 -5.23 12.50 -0.30
N TRP A 2 -6.01 12.67 0.76
CA TRP A 2 -7.33 13.31 0.66
C TRP A 2 -7.15 14.80 0.38
N VAL A 3 -7.93 15.34 -0.55
CA VAL A 3 -7.86 16.75 -0.98
C VAL A 3 -9.16 17.48 -0.65
N GLY A 4 -10.28 16.78 -0.73
CA GLY A 4 -11.59 17.33 -0.44
C GLY A 4 -12.69 16.35 -0.77
N GLU A 5 -13.91 16.73 -0.42
CA GLU A 5 -15.11 16.00 -0.82
C GLU A 5 -16.25 16.97 -1.13
N THR A 6 -17.07 16.57 -2.09
CA THR A 6 -18.40 17.15 -2.32
C THR A 6 -19.45 16.16 -1.81
N GLY A 7 -20.73 16.53 -1.82
CA GLY A 7 -21.81 15.64 -1.38
C GLY A 7 -21.89 14.30 -2.13
N GLN A 8 -21.32 14.23 -3.35
CA GLN A 8 -21.37 13.03 -4.20
C GLN A 8 -19.99 12.39 -4.45
N HIS A 9 -18.90 13.15 -4.31
CA HIS A 9 -17.58 12.70 -4.75
C HIS A 9 -16.51 12.95 -3.68
N LYS A 10 -15.51 12.08 -3.63
CA LYS A 10 -14.31 12.27 -2.80
C LYS A 10 -13.10 12.37 -3.70
N TYR A 11 -12.29 13.40 -3.49
CA TYR A 11 -11.13 13.71 -4.31
C TYR A 11 -9.85 13.34 -3.58
N TYR A 12 -8.96 12.68 -4.32
CA TYR A 12 -7.67 12.24 -3.83
C TYR A 12 -6.59 12.52 -4.86
N GLU A 13 -5.45 13.00 -4.40
CA GLU A 13 -4.24 13.05 -5.21
C GLU A 13 -3.44 11.76 -5.02
N VAL A 14 -2.89 11.21 -6.09
CA VAL A 14 -2.10 9.97 -6.07
C VAL A 14 -0.71 10.29 -6.57
N ILE A 15 0.29 9.92 -5.78
CA ILE A 15 1.70 10.08 -6.17
C ILE A 15 2.12 8.79 -6.90
N LEU A 16 2.50 8.94 -8.16
CA LEU A 16 3.09 7.87 -8.98
C LEU A 16 4.56 8.20 -9.25
N VAL A 17 5.34 7.15 -9.50
CA VAL A 17 6.77 7.24 -9.79
C VAL A 17 7.06 6.36 -11.00
N ASP A 18 7.86 6.88 -11.94
CA ASP A 18 8.38 6.09 -13.05
C ASP A 18 9.66 5.34 -12.62
N PRO A 19 9.63 4.00 -12.52
CA PRO A 19 10.79 3.23 -12.09
C PRO A 19 11.89 3.10 -13.17
N PHE A 20 11.61 3.42 -14.43
CA PHE A 20 12.58 3.32 -15.52
C PHE A 20 13.36 4.61 -15.75
N HIS A 21 12.96 5.70 -15.08
CA HIS A 21 13.62 6.98 -15.20
C HIS A 21 14.98 6.98 -14.48
N PRO A 22 16.09 7.39 -15.13
CA PRO A 22 17.44 7.25 -14.57
C PRO A 22 17.66 8.00 -13.26
N VAL A 23 16.97 9.14 -13.04
CA VAL A 23 17.06 9.89 -11.78
C VAL A 23 16.48 9.09 -10.61
N ILE A 24 15.41 8.34 -10.84
CA ILE A 24 14.79 7.49 -9.80
C ILE A 24 15.66 6.28 -9.50
N VAL A 25 16.28 5.69 -10.53
CA VAL A 25 17.20 4.54 -10.38
C VAL A 25 18.47 4.95 -9.61
N ALA A 26 18.99 6.15 -9.86
CA ALA A 26 20.19 6.66 -9.21
C ALA A 26 19.95 7.12 -7.76
N ASP A 27 18.74 7.55 -7.39
CA ASP A 27 18.45 8.04 -6.03
C ASP A 27 18.33 6.88 -5.01
N PRO A 28 19.27 6.75 -4.05
CA PRO A 28 19.28 5.66 -3.08
C PRO A 28 18.10 5.67 -2.10
N ARG A 29 17.31 6.75 -2.04
CA ARG A 29 16.15 6.86 -1.14
C ARG A 29 14.90 6.21 -1.70
N ILE A 30 14.75 6.19 -3.03
CA ILE A 30 13.53 5.74 -3.70
C ILE A 30 13.75 4.60 -4.68
N ASN A 31 14.99 4.34 -5.11
CA ASN A 31 15.34 3.29 -6.07
C ASN A 31 14.83 1.88 -5.69
N TRP A 32 14.52 1.62 -4.42
CA TRP A 32 13.84 0.38 -3.99
C TRP A 32 12.56 0.11 -4.79
N ILE A 33 11.87 1.14 -5.28
CA ILE A 33 10.64 0.96 -6.07
C ILE A 33 10.90 0.35 -7.45
N CYS A 34 12.14 0.44 -7.96
CA CYS A 34 12.55 -0.06 -9.26
C CYS A 34 12.78 -1.58 -9.28
N GLU A 35 12.90 -2.23 -8.12
CA GLU A 35 13.16 -3.67 -8.05
C GLU A 35 11.93 -4.50 -8.46
N ARG A 36 12.18 -5.72 -8.98
CA ARG A 36 11.13 -6.61 -9.53
C ARG A 36 10.01 -6.94 -8.53
N GLN A 37 10.31 -7.07 -7.24
CA GLN A 37 9.29 -7.34 -6.20
C GLN A 37 8.31 -6.18 -5.98
N HIS A 38 8.62 -4.95 -6.43
CA HIS A 38 7.83 -3.75 -6.19
C HIS A 38 6.84 -3.41 -7.32
N THR A 39 6.61 -4.36 -8.24
CA THR A 39 5.56 -4.28 -9.27
C THR A 39 4.14 -4.43 -8.69
N ARG A 40 3.14 -3.80 -9.32
CA ARG A 40 1.70 -3.95 -9.00
C ARG A 40 1.36 -3.83 -7.50
N ARG A 41 2.07 -2.95 -6.77
CA ARG A 41 1.93 -2.82 -5.29
C ARG A 41 0.54 -2.39 -4.86
N VAL A 42 -0.12 -1.53 -5.63
CA VAL A 42 -1.47 -1.03 -5.36
C VAL A 42 -2.48 -2.19 -5.30
N PHE A 43 -2.47 -3.07 -6.30
CA PHE A 43 -3.38 -4.22 -6.38
C PHE A 43 -3.12 -5.28 -5.32
N ARG A 44 -1.91 -5.34 -4.77
CA ARG A 44 -1.54 -6.24 -3.65
C ARG A 44 -1.76 -5.63 -2.27
N GLY A 45 -2.31 -4.41 -2.20
CA GLY A 45 -2.55 -3.71 -0.93
C GLY A 45 -1.26 -3.39 -0.15
N LYS A 46 -0.13 -3.16 -0.86
CA LYS A 46 1.16 -2.77 -0.25
C LYS A 46 1.33 -1.25 -0.09
N THR A 47 0.30 -0.46 -0.41
CA THR A 47 0.24 0.98 -0.16
C THR A 47 -0.18 1.26 1.29
N SER A 48 0.02 2.49 1.77
CA SER A 48 -0.40 2.89 3.13
C SER A 48 -1.90 2.70 3.37
N SER A 49 -2.73 3.04 2.38
CA SER A 49 -4.18 2.80 2.42
C SER A 49 -4.52 1.32 2.34
N GLY A 50 -3.84 0.55 1.49
CA GLY A 50 -4.03 -0.90 1.40
C GLY A 50 -3.67 -1.64 2.69
N ALA A 51 -2.57 -1.26 3.34
CA ALA A 51 -2.18 -1.81 4.63
C ALA A 51 -3.18 -1.46 5.74
N ARG A 52 -3.74 -0.25 5.73
CA ARG A 52 -4.83 0.16 6.64
C ARG A 52 -6.08 -0.68 6.41
N GLY A 53 -6.52 -0.84 5.15
CA GLY A 53 -7.72 -1.61 4.81
C GLY A 53 -7.62 -3.11 5.11
N ARG A 54 -6.40 -3.64 5.27
CA ARG A 54 -6.13 -5.03 5.67
C ARG A 54 -5.89 -5.22 7.18
N GLY A 55 -6.14 -4.19 7.99
CA GLY A 55 -5.90 -4.25 9.43
C GLY A 55 -4.42 -4.33 9.85
N LEU A 56 -3.46 -4.05 8.96
CA LEU A 56 -2.02 -4.28 9.25
C LEU A 56 -1.34 -3.15 10.05
N ARG A 57 -2.07 -2.11 10.45
CA ARG A 57 -1.53 -1.00 11.26
C ARG A 57 -1.44 -1.34 12.75
N THR A 58 -2.14 -2.36 13.23
CA THR A 58 -2.14 -2.79 14.63
C THR A 58 -1.29 -4.06 14.81
N LYS A 59 -0.71 -4.22 16.01
CA LYS A 59 0.04 -5.42 16.41
C LYS A 59 -0.48 -5.89 17.77
N GLY A 60 -0.37 -7.18 18.06
CA GLY A 60 -0.85 -7.77 19.31
C GLY A 60 -2.31 -8.20 19.22
N LEU A 61 -3.07 -7.96 20.30
CA LEU A 61 -4.46 -8.39 20.42
C LEU A 61 -5.32 -7.84 19.28
N GLY A 62 -6.10 -8.72 18.63
CA GLY A 62 -6.94 -8.40 17.47
C GLY A 62 -6.21 -8.46 16.12
N ALA A 63 -4.88 -8.59 16.10
CA ALA A 63 -4.09 -8.73 14.88
C ALA A 63 -3.70 -10.18 14.54
N GLU A 64 -4.15 -11.16 15.33
CA GLU A 64 -3.74 -12.57 15.25
C GLU A 64 -4.18 -13.22 13.94
N LYS A 65 -5.34 -12.81 13.41
CA LYS A 65 -5.94 -13.36 12.19
C LYS A 65 -5.65 -12.52 10.94
N VAL A 66 -4.98 -11.38 11.07
CA VAL A 66 -4.64 -10.50 9.93
C VAL A 66 -3.16 -10.58 9.52
N ARG A 67 -2.27 -10.98 10.43
CA ARG A 67 -0.82 -11.13 10.17
C ARG A 67 -0.43 -12.61 10.01
N PRO A 68 0.45 -12.99 9.07
CA PRO A 68 1.14 -12.12 8.11
C PRO A 68 0.26 -11.69 6.92
N SER A 69 -0.81 -12.43 6.63
CA SER A 69 -1.79 -12.11 5.59
C SER A 69 -3.17 -12.67 5.93
N LEU A 70 -4.22 -12.16 5.29
CA LEU A 70 -5.59 -12.67 5.44
C LEU A 70 -5.71 -14.11 4.89
N ARG A 71 -5.11 -14.36 3.72
CA ARG A 71 -5.19 -15.67 3.05
C ARG A 71 -4.54 -16.78 3.87
N SER A 72 -3.44 -16.49 4.57
CA SER A 72 -2.81 -17.47 5.49
C SER A 72 -3.69 -17.84 6.67
N HIS A 73 -4.73 -17.04 6.97
CA HIS A 73 -5.70 -17.29 8.04
C HIS A 73 -7.09 -17.65 7.52
N HIS A 74 -7.18 -18.18 6.29
CA HIS A 74 -8.44 -18.55 5.63
C HIS A 74 -9.43 -17.37 5.54
N ASN A 75 -8.92 -16.14 5.36
CA ASN A 75 -9.71 -14.90 5.26
C ASN A 75 -10.65 -14.66 6.45
N ARG A 76 -10.27 -15.10 7.65
CA ARG A 76 -11.05 -14.90 8.88
C ARG A 76 -10.83 -13.56 9.57
N GLY A 77 -9.85 -12.78 9.12
CA GLY A 77 -9.62 -11.41 9.58
C GLY A 77 -10.27 -10.39 8.63
N ASN A 78 -10.40 -9.15 9.10
CA ASN A 78 -10.83 -8.00 8.30
C ASN A 78 -9.66 -7.04 8.11
#